data_AF-A0A7X9E7T8-F1
#
_entry.id   AF-A0A7X9E7T8-F1
#
_cell.length_a   1.000
_cell.length_b   1.000
_cell.length_c   1.000
_cell.angle_alpha   90.00
_cell.angle_beta   90.00
_cell.angle_gamma   90.00
#
_symmetry.space_group_name_H-M   'P 1'
#
loop_
_entity.id
_entity.type
_entity.pdbx_description
1 polymer ?
#
loop_
_entity_poly.entity_id
_entity_poly.type
_entity_poly.pdbx_seq_one_letter_code
_entity_poly.pdbx_strand_id
1 'polypeptide(L)'
;MEEKYPPSNNEKPFEVPNDEKLKAVKDPVKFLESYKNSSEYAEALNKFKSGKDSSIATEEEWKEEFEELDLARQTLLKFSQNNGTILSFSSQYYPKGFTEAYNDYSGMLKDLHKGKYFGKERDEIIKFDQIRSHYHSEAASCLVKAGITKSIKIARGLVELMTIDQKLETFNNAFIDETQRIKFQLSSSPEVF
;
A
#
# COMPACT_ATOMS: atom_id res chain seq x y z
N MET A 1 1.71 -44.86 -3.23
CA MET A 1 0.37 -44.37 -3.61
C MET A 1 0.33 -42.92 -3.17
N GLU A 2 0.47 -41.99 -4.12
CA GLU A 2 0.39 -40.55 -3.85
C GLU A 2 -1.07 -40.11 -4.02
N GLU A 3 -1.70 -39.71 -2.92
CA GLU A 3 -2.97 -38.99 -2.97
C GLU A 3 -2.72 -37.58 -3.52
N LYS A 4 -3.22 -37.34 -4.73
CA LYS A 4 -3.27 -36.02 -5.35
C LYS A 4 -4.44 -35.25 -4.74
N TYR A 5 -4.14 -34.20 -3.98
CA TYR A 5 -5.15 -33.21 -3.61
C TYR A 5 -5.70 -32.53 -4.88
N PRO A 6 -7.01 -32.28 -4.98
CA PRO A 6 -7.59 -31.56 -6.09
C PRO A 6 -7.21 -30.07 -6.03
N PRO A 7 -6.97 -29.39 -7.17
CA PRO A 7 -6.74 -27.96 -7.17
C PRO A 7 -8.00 -27.22 -6.73
N SER A 8 -7.86 -26.37 -5.72
CA SER A 8 -8.90 -25.47 -5.21
C SER A 8 -9.35 -24.46 -6.28
N ASN A 9 -10.65 -24.22 -6.31
CA ASN A 9 -11.43 -23.48 -7.29
C ASN A 9 -10.96 -22.03 -7.57
N ASN A 10 -10.91 -21.70 -8.87
CA ASN A 10 -11.36 -20.44 -9.50
C ASN A 10 -11.00 -19.08 -8.86
N GLU A 11 -9.72 -18.80 -8.64
CA GLU A 11 -9.22 -17.43 -8.83
C GLU A 11 -8.46 -17.39 -10.14
N LYS A 12 -8.98 -16.66 -11.14
CA LYS A 12 -8.17 -16.31 -12.31
C LYS A 12 -6.86 -15.72 -11.78
N PRO A 13 -5.69 -16.12 -12.30
CA PRO A 13 -4.46 -15.37 -12.05
C PRO A 13 -4.77 -13.90 -12.34
N PHE A 14 -4.48 -13.02 -11.39
CA PHE A 14 -4.58 -11.58 -11.63
C PHE A 14 -3.68 -11.28 -12.83
N GLU A 15 -4.31 -10.94 -13.96
CA GLU A 15 -3.60 -10.46 -15.14
C GLU A 15 -2.95 -9.15 -14.74
N VAL A 16 -1.64 -9.21 -14.48
CA VAL A 16 -0.80 -8.03 -14.33
C VAL A 16 -0.79 -7.37 -15.70
N PRO A 17 -1.33 -6.13 -15.86
CA PRO A 17 -1.16 -5.43 -17.11
C PRO A 17 0.35 -5.32 -17.39
N ASN A 18 0.72 -5.60 -18.64
CA ASN A 18 2.07 -5.45 -19.21
C ASN A 18 2.75 -4.17 -18.72
N ASP A 19 4.09 -4.15 -18.76
CA ASP A 19 5.04 -3.04 -18.50
C ASP A 19 4.73 -1.70 -19.25
N GLU A 20 3.49 -1.20 -19.20
CA GLU A 20 3.18 0.17 -19.53
C GLU A 20 3.86 1.04 -18.48
N LYS A 21 4.78 1.88 -18.96
CA LYS A 21 5.44 2.87 -18.10
C LYS A 21 4.36 3.75 -17.48
N LEU A 22 4.12 3.55 -16.19
CA LEU A 22 3.23 4.40 -15.41
C LEU A 22 3.70 5.86 -15.53
N LYS A 23 2.75 6.75 -15.76
CA LYS A 23 2.99 8.19 -15.80
C LYS A 23 3.28 8.69 -14.39
N ALA A 24 4.53 9.08 -14.17
CA ALA A 24 5.00 9.66 -12.91
C ALA A 24 4.35 11.02 -12.63
N VAL A 25 3.73 11.15 -11.45
CA VAL A 25 3.26 12.40 -10.84
C VAL A 25 4.12 12.66 -9.61
N LYS A 26 4.66 13.88 -9.46
CA LYS A 26 5.59 14.20 -8.35
C LYS A 26 4.92 14.93 -7.19
N ASP A 27 3.88 15.68 -7.49
CA ASP A 27 3.15 16.51 -6.54
C ASP A 27 2.08 15.66 -5.83
N PRO A 28 2.24 15.38 -4.53
CA PRO A 28 1.33 14.50 -3.80
C PRO A 28 -0.07 15.09 -3.65
N VAL A 29 -0.20 16.42 -3.58
CA VAL A 29 -1.50 17.08 -3.43
C VAL A 29 -2.29 16.93 -4.72
N LYS A 30 -1.67 17.21 -5.88
CA LYS A 30 -2.30 17.00 -7.19
C LYS A 30 -2.65 15.54 -7.45
N PHE A 31 -1.81 14.61 -7.00
CA PHE A 31 -2.10 13.18 -7.12
C PHE A 31 -3.35 12.82 -6.32
N LEU A 32 -3.45 13.26 -5.06
CA LEU A 32 -4.62 13.04 -4.21
C LEU A 32 -5.88 13.72 -4.75
N GLU A 33 -5.78 14.93 -5.28
CA GLU A 33 -6.91 15.60 -5.93
C GLU A 33 -7.41 14.79 -7.13
N SER A 34 -6.50 14.25 -7.95
CA SER A 34 -6.85 13.40 -9.09
C SER A 34 -7.54 12.11 -8.63
N TYR A 35 -7.03 11.49 -7.57
CA TYR A 35 -7.64 10.32 -6.96
C TYR A 35 -9.03 10.60 -6.38
N LYS A 36 -9.20 11.65 -5.58
CA LYS A 36 -10.48 12.00 -4.93
C LYS A 36 -11.56 12.39 -5.95
N ASN A 37 -11.16 12.84 -7.13
CA ASN A 37 -12.05 13.15 -8.25
C ASN A 37 -12.26 11.97 -9.21
N SER A 38 -11.69 10.80 -8.93
CA SER A 38 -11.80 9.62 -9.80
C SER A 38 -13.10 8.86 -9.58
N SER A 39 -13.53 8.09 -10.60
CA SER A 39 -14.69 7.21 -10.49
C SER A 39 -14.47 6.10 -9.46
N GLU A 40 -13.24 5.58 -9.33
CA GLU A 40 -12.90 4.55 -8.34
C GLU A 40 -13.10 5.03 -6.91
N TYR A 41 -12.71 6.28 -6.61
CA TYR A 41 -12.97 6.88 -5.30
C TYR A 41 -14.47 7.02 -5.04
N ALA A 42 -15.20 7.59 -6.02
CA ALA A 42 -16.64 7.79 -5.90
C ALA A 42 -17.41 6.47 -5.73
N GLU A 43 -17.06 5.45 -6.50
CA GLU A 43 -17.67 4.11 -6.40
C GLU A 43 -17.38 3.44 -5.06
N ALA A 44 -16.13 3.50 -4.58
CA ALA A 44 -15.76 2.93 -3.29
C ALA A 44 -16.46 3.63 -2.12
N LEU A 45 -16.53 4.97 -2.16
CA LEU A 45 -17.23 5.77 -1.16
C LEU A 45 -18.74 5.50 -1.17
N ASN A 46 -19.36 5.42 -2.35
CA ASN A 46 -20.78 5.07 -2.48
C ASN A 46 -21.07 3.66 -1.96
N LYS A 47 -20.19 2.70 -2.23
CA LYS A 47 -20.30 1.35 -1.67
C LYS A 47 -20.18 1.34 -0.15
N PHE A 48 -19.27 2.14 0.42
CA PHE A 48 -19.11 2.30 1.86
C PHE A 48 -20.36 2.91 2.53
N LYS A 49 -21.01 3.87 1.86
CA LYS A 49 -22.26 4.49 2.34
C LYS A 49 -23.50 3.61 2.16
N SER A 50 -23.45 2.65 1.24
CA SER A 50 -24.60 1.79 0.93
C SER A 50 -25.09 1.04 2.16
N GLY A 51 -26.38 1.22 2.49
CA GLY A 51 -27.00 0.63 3.68
C GLY A 51 -26.78 1.41 4.98
N LYS A 52 -26.09 2.56 4.94
CA LYS A 52 -26.00 3.50 6.06
C LYS A 52 -27.08 4.58 5.96
N ASP A 53 -27.51 5.09 7.11
CA ASP A 53 -28.48 6.19 7.17
C ASP A 53 -27.79 7.52 6.86
N SER A 54 -28.22 8.18 5.79
CA SER A 54 -27.64 9.43 5.29
C SER A 54 -27.95 10.64 6.17
N SER A 55 -28.85 10.53 7.14
CA SER A 55 -29.16 11.60 8.09
C SER A 55 -28.16 11.72 9.25
N ILE A 56 -27.28 10.73 9.42
CA ILE A 56 -26.40 10.60 10.59
C ILE A 56 -25.08 11.37 10.42
N ALA A 57 -24.61 11.58 9.19
CA ALA A 57 -23.32 12.22 8.93
C ALA A 57 -23.34 13.03 7.63
N THR A 58 -22.56 14.10 7.63
CA THR A 58 -22.29 14.96 6.46
C THR A 58 -21.42 14.25 5.42
N GLU A 59 -21.40 14.79 4.21
CA GLU A 59 -20.56 14.26 3.12
C GLU A 59 -19.07 14.26 3.49
N GLU A 60 -18.62 15.30 4.17
CA GLU A 60 -17.27 15.45 4.68
C GLU A 60 -16.94 14.39 5.74
N GLU A 61 -17.82 14.15 6.72
CA GLU A 61 -17.64 13.12 7.73
C GLU A 61 -17.59 11.72 7.12
N TRP A 62 -18.44 11.42 6.12
CA TRP A 62 -18.36 10.14 5.42
C TRP A 62 -17.06 9.95 4.67
N LYS A 63 -16.50 11.01 4.06
CA LYS A 63 -15.20 10.96 3.40
C LYS A 63 -14.09 10.72 4.42
N GLU A 64 -14.10 11.43 5.54
CA GLU A 64 -13.11 11.26 6.60
C GLU A 64 -13.15 9.85 7.18
N GLU A 65 -14.34 9.31 7.50
CA GLU A 65 -14.48 7.92 7.95
C GLU A 65 -14.02 6.90 6.91
N PHE A 66 -14.39 7.09 5.64
CA PHE A 66 -13.97 6.20 4.56
C PHE A 66 -12.46 6.20 4.39
N GLU A 67 -11.83 7.38 4.38
CA GLU A 67 -10.40 7.54 4.18
C GLU A 67 -9.59 6.88 5.31
N GLU A 68 -10.15 6.63 6.50
CA GLU A 68 -9.51 5.89 7.60
C GLU A 68 -9.60 4.36 7.45
N LEU A 69 -10.27 3.84 6.42
CA LEU A 69 -10.35 2.40 6.15
C LEU A 69 -9.21 1.92 5.26
N ASP A 70 -8.80 0.66 5.45
CA ASP A 70 -7.86 0.01 4.52
C ASP A 70 -8.41 -0.06 3.09
N LEU A 71 -9.74 -0.09 2.95
CA LEU A 71 -10.40 -0.03 1.65
C LEU A 71 -10.02 1.23 0.87
N ALA A 72 -9.91 2.40 1.51
CA ALA A 72 -9.50 3.63 0.83
C ALA A 72 -8.05 3.54 0.32
N ARG A 73 -7.14 3.00 1.13
CA ARG A 73 -5.75 2.71 0.72
C ARG A 73 -5.73 1.78 -0.51
N GLN A 74 -6.49 0.69 -0.48
CA GLN A 74 -6.57 -0.23 -1.62
C GLN A 74 -7.15 0.43 -2.87
N THR A 75 -8.16 1.29 -2.73
CA THR A 75 -8.73 2.04 -3.86
C THR A 75 -7.72 3.02 -4.45
N LEU A 76 -6.88 3.66 -3.63
CA LEU A 76 -5.77 4.51 -4.10
C LEU A 76 -4.76 3.72 -4.95
N LEU A 77 -4.37 2.53 -4.50
CA LEU A 77 -3.47 1.64 -5.24
C LEU A 77 -4.11 1.19 -6.56
N LYS A 78 -5.40 0.81 -6.56
CA LYS A 78 -6.14 0.45 -7.78
C LYS A 78 -6.26 1.61 -8.76
N PHE A 79 -6.55 2.81 -8.27
CA PHE A 79 -6.58 4.02 -9.09
C PHE A 79 -5.26 4.21 -9.84
N SER A 80 -4.13 4.12 -9.13
CA SER A 80 -2.79 4.21 -9.72
C SER A 80 -2.56 3.16 -10.81
N GLN A 81 -2.87 1.90 -10.50
CA GLN A 81 -2.69 0.77 -11.42
C GLN A 81 -3.57 0.88 -12.67
N ASN A 82 -4.86 1.17 -12.50
CA ASN A 82 -5.84 1.19 -13.59
C ASN A 82 -5.67 2.40 -14.52
N ASN A 83 -5.27 3.55 -13.98
CA ASN A 83 -5.13 4.78 -14.74
C ASN A 83 -3.71 4.98 -15.30
N GLY A 84 -2.81 4.02 -15.11
CA GLY A 84 -1.44 4.10 -15.60
C GLY A 84 -0.69 5.31 -15.02
N THR A 85 -0.97 5.70 -13.78
CA THR A 85 -0.31 6.83 -13.11
C THR A 85 0.32 6.38 -11.81
N ILE A 86 1.46 6.94 -11.40
CA ILE A 86 2.09 6.59 -10.14
C ILE A 86 2.67 7.81 -9.46
N LEU A 87 2.61 7.85 -8.13
CA LEU A 87 3.25 8.89 -7.34
C LEU A 87 4.75 8.59 -7.23
N SER A 88 5.58 9.42 -7.87
CA SER A 88 7.03 9.32 -7.80
C SER A 88 7.59 10.24 -6.72
N PHE A 89 8.49 9.71 -5.90
CA PHE A 89 9.16 10.51 -4.89
C PHE A 89 10.07 11.59 -5.51
N SER A 90 9.91 12.84 -5.07
CA SER A 90 10.77 13.96 -5.43
C SER A 90 10.85 14.92 -4.25
N SER A 91 12.01 14.96 -3.59
CA SER A 91 12.22 15.64 -2.30
C SER A 91 11.75 17.09 -2.23
N GLN A 92 11.76 17.82 -3.36
CA GLN A 92 11.28 19.20 -3.43
C GLN A 92 9.78 19.38 -3.10
N TYR A 93 8.96 18.33 -3.21
CA TYR A 93 7.53 18.36 -2.91
C TYR A 93 7.20 17.95 -1.47
N TYR A 94 8.22 17.62 -0.68
CA TYR A 94 8.03 17.07 0.67
C TYR A 94 8.87 17.82 1.71
N PRO A 95 8.41 17.89 2.96
CA PRO A 95 9.22 18.43 4.03
C PRO A 95 10.43 17.55 4.31
N LYS A 96 11.46 18.16 4.92
CA LYS A 96 12.71 17.48 5.29
C LYS A 96 12.47 16.22 6.13
N GLY A 97 11.60 16.29 7.15
CA GLY A 97 11.32 15.14 8.02
C GLY A 97 10.70 13.95 7.28
N PHE A 98 9.83 14.17 6.30
CA PHE A 98 9.35 13.08 5.44
C PHE A 98 10.46 12.56 4.52
N THR A 99 11.24 13.46 3.92
CA THR A 99 12.34 13.09 3.03
C THR A 99 13.35 12.16 3.73
N GLU A 100 13.69 12.45 4.98
CA GLU A 100 14.57 11.61 5.80
C GLU A 100 13.93 10.25 6.08
N ALA A 101 12.71 10.23 6.64
CA ALA A 101 12.00 8.98 6.97
C ALA A 101 11.76 8.08 5.74
N TYR A 102 11.41 8.67 4.59
CA TYR A 102 11.23 7.95 3.34
C TYR A 102 12.55 7.38 2.82
N ASN A 103 13.65 8.13 2.90
CA ASN A 103 14.96 7.65 2.50
C ASN A 103 15.41 6.47 3.36
N ASP A 104 15.20 6.51 4.68
CA ASP A 104 15.50 5.42 5.59
C ASP A 104 14.69 4.17 5.25
N TYR A 105 13.37 4.33 5.03
CA TYR A 105 12.50 3.25 4.61
C TYR A 105 12.95 2.63 3.27
N SER A 106 13.20 3.47 2.25
CA SER A 106 13.66 3.02 0.94
C SER A 106 15.04 2.34 1.00
N GLY A 107 15.91 2.81 1.89
CA GLY A 107 17.24 2.24 2.13
C GLY A 107 17.13 0.83 2.71
N MET A 108 16.26 0.65 3.70
CA MET A 108 15.96 -0.66 4.29
C MET A 108 15.41 -1.64 3.25
N LEU A 109 14.47 -1.22 2.39
CA LEU A 109 13.96 -2.06 1.31
C LEU A 109 15.03 -2.43 0.25
N LYS A 110 15.94 -1.51 -0.08
CA LYS A 110 17.07 -1.82 -0.97
C LYS A 110 18.02 -2.85 -0.37
N ASP A 111 18.26 -2.75 0.94
CA ASP A 111 19.07 -3.72 1.67
C ASP A 111 18.41 -5.11 1.69
N LEU A 112 17.08 -5.19 1.74
CA LEU A 112 16.32 -6.43 1.54
C LEU A 112 16.58 -7.02 0.15
N HIS A 113 16.42 -6.24 -0.92
CA HIS A 113 16.62 -6.72 -2.30
C HIS A 113 18.05 -7.23 -2.57
N LYS A 114 19.04 -6.70 -1.85
CA LYS A 114 20.44 -7.17 -1.92
C LYS A 114 20.71 -8.45 -1.13
N GLY A 115 19.68 -9.02 -0.51
CA GLY A 115 19.77 -10.28 0.21
C GLY A 115 20.55 -10.24 1.51
N LYS A 116 20.73 -9.06 2.11
CA LYS A 116 21.25 -8.95 3.49
C LYS A 116 20.39 -9.70 4.52
N TYR A 117 19.17 -10.10 4.13
CA TYR A 117 18.21 -10.81 4.98
C TYR A 117 17.79 -12.19 4.44
N PHE A 118 18.35 -12.69 3.32
CA PHE A 118 18.07 -14.06 2.83
C PHE A 118 18.96 -15.08 3.56
N GLY A 119 18.35 -16.15 4.09
CA GLY A 119 19.02 -17.22 4.87
C GLY A 119 18.71 -17.23 6.37
N LYS A 120 17.61 -16.57 6.77
CA LYS A 120 17.32 -16.21 8.15
C LYS A 120 16.19 -17.05 8.76
N GLU A 121 16.34 -17.45 10.02
CA GLU A 121 15.36 -18.25 10.75
C GLU A 121 14.03 -17.50 10.92
N ARG A 122 12.93 -18.21 11.21
CA ARG A 122 11.55 -17.66 11.33
C ARG A 122 11.48 -16.37 12.16
N ASP A 123 12.20 -16.28 13.26
CA ASP A 123 12.19 -15.13 14.16
C ASP A 123 12.78 -13.86 13.51
N GLU A 124 13.72 -14.03 12.59
CA GLU A 124 14.35 -12.92 11.88
C GLU A 124 13.44 -12.38 10.77
N ILE A 125 12.60 -13.22 10.15
CA ILE A 125 11.56 -12.80 9.21
C ILE A 125 10.53 -11.93 9.93
N ILE A 126 10.06 -12.36 11.11
CA ILE A 126 9.11 -11.59 11.93
C ILE A 126 9.70 -10.24 12.35
N LYS A 127 10.95 -10.23 12.84
CA LYS A 127 11.65 -8.99 13.21
C LYS A 127 11.79 -8.05 12.01
N PHE A 128 12.07 -8.59 10.83
CA PHE A 128 12.16 -7.80 9.62
C PHE A 128 10.82 -7.15 9.26
N ASP A 129 9.72 -7.90 9.27
CA ASP A 129 8.39 -7.35 8.98
C ASP A 129 7.97 -6.28 10.01
N GLN A 130 8.35 -6.45 11.28
CA GLN A 130 8.16 -5.42 12.31
C GLN A 130 8.94 -4.15 12.00
N ILE A 131 10.22 -4.28 11.61
CA ILE A 131 11.06 -3.15 11.22
C ILE A 131 10.48 -2.44 9.99
N ARG A 132 10.06 -3.21 8.97
CA ARG A 132 9.41 -2.67 7.77
C ARG A 132 8.16 -1.88 8.13
N SER A 133 7.26 -2.46 8.93
CA SER A 133 6.03 -1.79 9.34
C SER A 133 6.31 -0.52 10.15
N HIS A 134 7.36 -0.54 10.98
CA HIS A 134 7.80 0.63 11.74
C HIS A 134 8.21 1.78 10.80
N TYR A 135 9.20 1.56 9.92
CA TYR A 135 9.68 2.60 8.99
C TYR A 135 8.57 3.09 8.03
N HIS A 136 7.72 2.18 7.56
CA HIS A 136 6.58 2.55 6.73
C HIS A 136 5.60 3.46 7.49
N SER A 137 5.29 3.12 8.75
CA SER A 137 4.40 3.91 9.60
C SER A 137 4.99 5.28 9.96
N GLU A 138 6.31 5.36 10.16
CA GLU A 138 7.00 6.63 10.42
C GLU A 138 6.91 7.56 9.21
N ALA A 139 7.23 7.05 8.01
CA ALA A 139 7.11 7.82 6.77
C ALA A 139 5.67 8.30 6.53
N ALA A 140 4.67 7.43 6.71
CA ALA A 140 3.27 7.79 6.57
C ALA A 140 2.85 8.86 7.60
N SER A 141 3.28 8.72 8.86
CA SER A 141 2.97 9.68 9.92
C SER A 141 3.56 11.07 9.62
N CYS A 142 4.73 11.13 8.98
CA CYS A 142 5.31 12.39 8.51
C CYS A 142 4.42 13.09 7.46
N LEU A 143 3.77 12.36 6.55
CA LEU A 143 2.84 12.95 5.57
C LEU A 143 1.61 13.53 6.25
N VAL A 144 1.07 12.84 7.25
CA VAL A 144 -0.08 13.32 8.04
C VAL A 144 0.28 14.59 8.81
N LYS A 145 1.41 14.57 9.53
CA LYS A 145 1.91 15.75 10.27
C LYS A 145 2.20 16.95 9.36
N ALA A 146 2.60 16.70 8.13
CA ALA A 146 2.84 17.73 7.12
C ALA A 146 1.56 18.29 6.48
N GLY A 147 0.40 17.71 6.77
CA GLY A 147 -0.88 18.14 6.20
C GLY A 147 -1.06 17.73 4.73
N ILE A 148 -0.25 16.81 4.19
CA ILE A 148 -0.41 16.29 2.82
C ILE A 148 -1.72 15.51 2.69
N THR A 149 -2.07 14.77 3.74
CA THR A 149 -3.36 14.10 3.89
C THR A 149 -3.73 14.07 5.37
N LYS A 150 -5.03 13.98 5.68
CA LYS A 150 -5.50 13.78 7.06
C LYS A 150 -5.42 12.31 7.47
N SER A 151 -5.50 11.39 6.51
CA SER A 151 -5.61 9.95 6.78
C SER A 151 -4.28 9.22 6.77
N ILE A 152 -4.05 8.45 7.83
CA ILE A 152 -2.88 7.58 7.93
C ILE A 152 -2.92 6.43 6.91
N LYS A 153 -4.12 5.95 6.54
CA LYS A 153 -4.28 4.89 5.53
C LYS A 153 -3.95 5.40 4.14
N ILE A 154 -4.42 6.59 3.79
CA ILE A 154 -4.05 7.26 2.55
C ILE A 154 -2.54 7.54 2.54
N ALA A 155 -1.98 8.04 3.64
CA ALA A 155 -0.55 8.31 3.74
C ALA A 155 0.31 7.05 3.51
N ARG A 156 -0.07 5.91 4.10
CA ARG A 156 0.57 4.61 3.82
C ARG A 156 0.52 4.26 2.35
N GLY A 157 -0.65 4.38 1.72
CA GLY A 157 -0.80 4.13 0.29
C GLY A 157 0.09 5.02 -0.58
N LEU A 158 0.26 6.30 -0.24
CA LEU A 158 1.19 7.19 -0.96
C LEU A 158 2.65 6.71 -0.85
N VAL A 159 3.07 6.27 0.34
CA VAL A 159 4.43 5.72 0.53
C VAL A 159 4.62 4.45 -0.29
N GLU A 160 3.63 3.55 -0.30
CA GLU A 160 3.65 2.33 -1.13
C GLU A 160 3.76 2.64 -2.62
N LEU A 161 3.03 3.65 -3.12
CA LEU A 161 3.15 4.07 -4.52
C LEU A 161 4.55 4.56 -4.87
N MET A 162 5.20 5.31 -3.98
CA MET A 162 6.57 5.80 -4.20
C MET A 162 7.58 4.65 -4.21
N THR A 163 7.42 3.64 -3.35
CA THR A 163 8.32 2.47 -3.33
C THR A 163 8.07 1.53 -4.51
N ILE A 164 6.83 1.42 -4.99
CA ILE A 164 6.49 0.71 -6.24
C ILE A 164 7.15 1.40 -7.44
N ASP A 165 7.07 2.74 -7.55
CA ASP A 165 7.73 3.51 -8.62
C ASP A 165 9.25 3.27 -8.65
N GLN A 166 9.86 3.15 -7.46
CA GLN A 166 11.27 2.83 -7.30
C GLN A 166 11.61 1.35 -7.49
N LYS A 167 10.64 0.50 -7.84
CA LYS A 167 10.77 -0.96 -8.00
C LYS A 167 11.28 -1.67 -6.74
N LEU A 168 10.99 -1.09 -5.57
CA LEU A 168 11.29 -1.68 -4.26
C LEU A 168 10.13 -2.53 -3.74
N GLU A 169 8.93 -2.28 -4.25
CA GLU A 169 7.72 -3.03 -3.96
C GLU A 169 6.92 -3.29 -5.24
N THR A 170 5.85 -4.07 -5.13
CA THR A 170 4.90 -4.35 -6.22
C THR A 170 3.48 -4.08 -5.74
N PHE A 171 2.56 -3.83 -6.68
CA PHE A 171 1.13 -3.72 -6.35
C PHE A 171 0.61 -4.95 -5.60
N ASN A 172 1.01 -6.15 -6.02
CA ASN A 172 0.61 -7.40 -5.36
C ASN A 172 0.99 -7.41 -3.88
N ASN A 173 2.21 -6.97 -3.54
CA ASN A 173 2.63 -6.89 -2.15
C ASN A 173 1.86 -5.81 -1.39
N ALA A 174 1.65 -4.65 -2.02
CA ALA A 174 0.95 -3.52 -1.40
C ALA A 174 -0.53 -3.85 -1.10
N PHE A 175 -1.22 -4.63 -1.91
CA PHE A 175 -2.63 -4.99 -1.64
C PHE A 175 -2.84 -5.86 -0.41
N ILE A 176 -1.80 -6.57 0.06
CA ILE A 176 -1.92 -7.47 1.22
C ILE A 176 -1.76 -6.64 2.50
N ASP A 177 -2.74 -6.74 3.41
CA ASP A 177 -2.65 -6.15 4.75
C ASP A 177 -1.40 -6.68 5.49
N GLU A 178 -0.74 -5.82 6.27
CA GLU A 178 0.45 -6.15 7.06
C GLU A 178 0.18 -7.36 7.98
N THR A 179 -1.01 -7.44 8.59
CA THR A 179 -1.42 -8.56 9.44
C THR A 179 -1.56 -9.87 8.64
N GLN A 180 -1.98 -9.77 7.38
CA GLN A 180 -2.14 -10.92 6.49
C GLN A 180 -0.81 -11.38 5.89
N ARG A 181 0.14 -10.46 5.65
CA ARG A 181 1.51 -10.81 5.22
C ARG A 181 2.19 -11.72 6.23
N ILE A 182 2.11 -11.37 7.52
CA ILE A 182 2.66 -12.21 8.60
C ILE A 182 1.99 -13.59 8.61
N LYS A 183 0.65 -13.66 8.51
CA LYS A 183 -0.06 -14.95 8.48
C LYS A 183 0.31 -15.81 7.26
N PHE A 184 0.41 -15.20 6.08
CA PHE A 184 0.75 -15.90 4.84
C PHE A 184 2.17 -16.48 4.91
N GLN A 185 3.15 -15.68 5.35
CA GLN A 185 4.53 -16.14 5.56
C GLN A 185 4.63 -17.25 6.62
N LEU A 186 3.80 -17.20 7.66
CA LEU A 186 3.71 -18.23 8.70
C LEU A 186 3.07 -19.54 8.19
N SER A 187 2.13 -19.46 7.24
CA SER A 187 1.47 -20.63 6.63
C SER A 187 2.25 -21.26 5.47
N SER A 188 3.19 -20.52 4.88
CA SER A 188 4.02 -20.97 3.75
C SER A 188 5.42 -21.46 4.18
N SER A 189 5.71 -21.50 5.49
CA SER A 189 6.90 -22.20 6.00
C SER A 189 6.65 -23.70 5.86
N PRO A 190 7.44 -24.44 5.05
CA PRO A 190 7.35 -25.89 5.04
C PRO A 190 7.69 -26.37 6.45
N GLU A 191 6.84 -27.22 7.03
CA GLU A 191 7.28 -28.09 8.11
C GLU A 191 8.47 -28.88 7.58
N VAL A 192 9.67 -28.47 8.02
CA VAL A 192 10.86 -29.30 7.85
C VAL A 192 10.66 -30.45 8.81
N PHE A 193 10.34 -31.62 8.24
CA PHE A 193 10.26 -32.92 8.90
C PHE A 193 11.47 -33.20 9.80
#